data_AF-A0A7K0WEI6-F1
#
_entry.id   AF-A0A7K0WEI6-F1
#
_cell.length_a   1.000
_cell.length_b   1.000
_cell.length_c   1.000
_cell.angle_alpha   90.00
_cell.angle_beta   90.00
_cell.angle_gamma   90.00
#
_symmetry.space_group_name_H-M   'P 1'
#
loop_
_entity.id
_entity.type
_entity.pdbx_description
1 polymer ?
#
loop_
_entity_poly.entity_id
_entity_poly.type
_entity_poly.pdbx_seq_one_letter_code
_entity_poly.pdbx_strand_id
1 'polypeptide(L)'
;MPKKDSSSEHAELAALLKANIEASNRTTHAVRAIVRFVFLQLTITTVCGLLVAVGASINLNQVFVPISSLIWLGGTVFAGFTARRDLKSSAVPKP
;
A
#
# COMPACT_ATOMS: atom_id res chain seq x y z
N MET A 1 -18.08 -4.79 -49.33
CA MET A 1 -17.32 -5.00 -48.09
C MET A 1 -16.34 -3.84 -47.97
N PRO A 2 -16.69 -2.76 -47.24
CA PRO A 2 -15.86 -1.56 -47.18
C PRO A 2 -14.54 -1.86 -46.46
N LYS A 3 -13.41 -1.51 -47.09
CA LYS A 3 -12.07 -1.60 -46.48
C LYS A 3 -12.02 -0.63 -45.31
N LYS A 4 -11.85 -1.15 -44.09
CA LYS A 4 -11.63 -0.38 -42.88
C LYS A 4 -10.28 0.33 -43.02
N ASP A 5 -10.27 1.66 -42.99
CA ASP A 5 -9.06 2.47 -43.21
C ASP A 5 -8.03 2.17 -42.11
N SER A 6 -6.81 1.78 -42.49
CA SER A 6 -5.72 1.42 -41.57
C SER A 6 -5.40 2.53 -40.55
N SER A 7 -5.67 3.80 -40.88
CA SER A 7 -5.54 4.93 -39.95
C SER A 7 -6.50 4.84 -38.75
N SER A 8 -7.70 4.28 -38.94
CA SER A 8 -8.69 4.09 -37.88
C SER A 8 -8.27 3.00 -36.89
N GLU A 9 -7.64 1.93 -37.38
CA GLU A 9 -7.10 0.86 -36.54
C GLU A 9 -5.88 1.32 -35.73
N HIS A 10 -5.00 2.14 -36.33
CA HIS A 10 -3.88 2.75 -35.60
C HIS A 10 -4.35 3.75 -34.54
N ALA A 11 -5.42 4.51 -34.80
CA ALA A 11 -6.02 5.42 -33.82
C ALA A 11 -6.70 4.65 -32.66
N GLU A 12 -7.37 3.55 -32.98
CA GLU A 12 -8.00 2.65 -32.00
C GLU A 12 -6.94 1.95 -31.13
N LEU A 13 -5.85 1.46 -31.73
CA LEU A 13 -4.70 0.89 -31.02
C LEU A 13 -4.02 1.93 -30.12
N ALA A 14 -3.82 3.16 -30.60
CA ALA A 14 -3.25 4.24 -29.80
C ALA A 14 -4.14 4.60 -28.60
N ALA A 15 -5.46 4.61 -28.77
CA ALA A 15 -6.42 4.83 -27.70
C ALA A 15 -6.39 3.69 -26.67
N LEU A 16 -6.36 2.43 -27.13
CA LEU A 16 -6.27 1.24 -26.28
C LEU A 16 -4.95 1.21 -25.49
N LEU A 17 -3.81 1.53 -26.12
CA LEU A 17 -2.52 1.62 -25.44
C LEU A 17 -2.53 2.72 -24.37
N LYS A 18 -3.12 3.88 -24.67
CA LYS A 18 -3.22 4.98 -23.71
C LYS A 18 -4.09 4.61 -22.50
N ALA A 19 -5.22 3.95 -22.74
CA ALA A 19 -6.10 3.44 -21.69
C ALA A 19 -5.41 2.35 -20.83
N ASN A 20 -4.60 1.48 -21.47
CA ASN A 20 -3.87 0.43 -20.77
C ASN A 20 -2.73 1.01 -19.90
N ILE A 21 -1.99 1.99 -20.43
CA ILE A 21 -0.96 2.72 -19.68
C ILE A 21 -1.59 3.44 -18.48
N GLU A 22 -2.75 4.08 -18.67
CA GLU A 22 -3.44 4.76 -17.57
C GLU A 22 -3.91 3.79 -16.49
N ALA A 23 -4.49 2.65 -16.88
CA ALA A 23 -4.87 1.59 -15.94
C ALA A 23 -3.64 1.04 -15.19
N SER A 24 -2.54 0.80 -15.91
CA SER A 24 -1.29 0.27 -15.35
C SER A 24 -0.58 1.24 -14.41
N ASN A 25 -0.68 2.55 -14.67
CA ASN A 25 -0.19 3.58 -13.74
C ASN A 25 -1.02 3.60 -12.44
N ARG A 26 -2.35 3.42 -12.52
CA ARG A 26 -3.21 3.34 -11.33
C ARG A 26 -2.90 2.10 -10.49
N THR A 27 -2.67 0.95 -11.11
CA THR A 27 -2.32 -0.29 -10.39
C THR A 27 -0.94 -0.19 -9.75
N THR A 28 0.08 0.29 -10.48
CA THR A 28 1.43 0.52 -9.94
C THR A 28 1.41 1.45 -8.74
N HIS A 29 0.55 2.48 -8.79
CA HIS A 29 0.36 3.39 -7.68
C HIS A 29 -0.27 2.70 -6.45
N ALA A 30 -1.37 1.97 -6.66
CA ALA A 30 -2.04 1.23 -5.59
C ALA A 30 -1.08 0.22 -4.93
N VAL A 31 -0.27 -0.47 -5.74
CA VAL A 31 0.74 -1.43 -5.25
C VAL A 31 1.77 -0.73 -4.36
N ARG A 32 2.28 0.44 -4.74
CA ARG A 32 3.24 1.19 -3.90
C ARG A 32 2.66 1.49 -2.51
N ALA A 33 1.42 1.94 -2.45
CA ALA A 33 0.75 2.25 -1.18
C ALA A 33 0.52 0.99 -0.32
N ILE A 34 0.10 -0.11 -0.95
CA ILE A 34 -0.10 -1.39 -0.26
C ILE A 34 1.23 -1.94 0.28
N VAL A 35 2.29 -1.92 -0.53
CA VAL A 35 3.62 -2.42 -0.11
C VAL A 35 4.15 -1.63 1.08
N ARG A 36 3.99 -0.31 1.08
CA ARG A 36 4.38 0.54 2.23
C ARG A 36 3.58 0.20 3.48
N PHE A 37 2.27 0.00 3.35
CA PHE A 37 1.41 -0.42 4.46
C PHE A 37 1.86 -1.77 5.03
N VAL A 38 2.04 -2.77 4.17
CA VAL A 38 2.46 -4.13 4.56
C VAL A 38 3.83 -4.10 5.24
N PHE A 39 4.78 -3.33 4.71
CA PHE A 39 6.11 -3.19 5.30
C PHE A 39 6.07 -2.57 6.70
N LEU A 40 5.28 -1.50 6.88
CA LEU A 40 5.05 -0.89 8.19
C LEU A 40 4.41 -1.88 9.16
N GLN A 41 3.36 -2.60 8.72
CA GLN A 41 2.64 -3.55 9.55
C GLN A 41 3.53 -4.72 10.00
N LEU A 42 4.36 -5.25 9.10
CA LEU A 42 5.34 -6.29 9.42
C LEU A 42 6.35 -5.79 10.45
N THR A 43 6.89 -4.59 10.25
CA THR A 43 7.86 -3.99 11.17
C THR A 43 7.27 -3.80 12.57
N ILE A 44 6.05 -3.24 12.66
CA ILE A 44 5.34 -3.06 13.93
C ILE A 44 5.11 -4.42 14.61
N THR A 45 4.69 -5.43 13.85
CA THR A 45 4.44 -6.77 14.38
C THR A 45 5.73 -7.43 14.90
N THR A 46 6.86 -7.26 14.19
CA THR A 46 8.17 -7.74 14.65
C THR A 46 8.60 -7.06 15.94
N VAL A 47 8.44 -5.75 16.06
CA VAL A 47 8.75 -4.99 17.29
C VAL A 47 7.86 -5.44 18.46
N CYS A 48 6.56 -5.63 18.19
CA CYS A 48 5.61 -6.12 19.20
C CYS A 48 5.97 -7.54 19.68
N GLY A 49 6.38 -8.41 18.76
CA GLY A 49 6.87 -9.76 19.08
C GLY A 49 8.13 -9.72 19.95
N LEU A 50 9.09 -8.85 19.63
CA LEU A 50 10.29 -8.65 20.44
C LEU A 50 9.94 -8.17 21.85
N LEU A 51 9.05 -7.18 21.98
CA LEU A 51 8.61 -6.66 23.28
C LEU A 51 7.96 -7.73 24.16
N VAL A 52 7.13 -8.59 23.58
CA VAL A 52 6.52 -9.70 24.31
C VAL A 52 7.55 -10.75 24.71
N ALA A 53 8.50 -11.09 23.82
CA ALA A 53 9.57 -12.03 24.12
C ALA A 53 10.49 -11.53 25.25
N VAL A 54 10.83 -10.23 25.24
CA VAL A 54 11.59 -9.59 26.33
C VAL A 54 10.77 -9.58 27.62
N GLY A 55 9.48 -9.24 27.56
CA GLY A 55 8.59 -9.31 28.71
C GLY A 55 8.54 -10.70 29.35
N ALA A 56 8.57 -11.75 28.52
CA ALA A 56 8.58 -13.13 28.97
C ALA A 56 9.90 -13.53 29.61
N SER A 57 11.04 -13.05 29.07
CA SER A 57 12.37 -13.40 29.61
C SER A 57 12.65 -12.76 30.98
N ILE A 58 12.04 -11.61 31.28
CA ILE A 58 12.16 -10.94 32.60
C ILE A 58 10.94 -11.17 33.51
N ASN A 59 9.98 -11.99 33.09
CA ASN A 59 8.74 -12.29 33.81
C ASN A 59 7.85 -11.07 34.14
N LEU A 60 7.94 -10.00 33.33
CA LEU A 60 7.08 -8.79 33.40
C LEU A 60 6.03 -8.78 32.27
N ASN A 61 5.49 -9.96 31.91
CA ASN A 61 4.48 -10.08 30.86
C ASN A 61 3.26 -9.16 31.09
N GLN A 62 2.87 -8.95 32.35
CA GLN A 62 1.75 -8.08 32.68
C GLN A 62 1.95 -6.61 32.27
N VAL A 63 3.18 -6.17 32.03
CA VAL A 63 3.50 -4.81 31.58
C VAL A 63 3.79 -4.79 30.08
N PHE A 64 4.59 -5.73 29.59
CA PHE A 64 5.04 -5.74 28.20
C PHE A 64 3.96 -6.17 27.20
N VAL A 65 3.05 -7.07 27.58
CA VAL A 65 1.92 -7.49 26.72
C VAL A 65 0.95 -6.33 26.44
N PRO A 66 0.45 -5.58 27.44
CA PRO A 66 -0.42 -4.43 27.16
C PRO A 66 0.30 -3.30 26.43
N ILE A 67 1.58 -3.02 26.74
CA ILE A 67 2.36 -2.02 26.00
C ILE A 67 2.50 -2.41 24.53
N SER A 68 2.86 -3.66 24.26
CA SER A 68 2.96 -4.21 22.90
C SER A 68 1.61 -4.10 22.16
N SER A 69 0.50 -4.39 22.85
CA SER A 69 -0.84 -4.27 22.29
C SER A 69 -1.20 -2.82 21.92
N LEU A 70 -0.82 -1.85 22.76
CA LEU A 70 -1.02 -0.42 22.46
C LEU A 70 -0.18 0.04 21.27
N ILE A 71 1.08 -0.42 21.19
CA ILE A 71 1.97 -0.14 20.07
C ILE A 71 1.42 -0.74 18.78
N TRP A 72 0.89 -1.97 18.84
CA TRP A 72 0.28 -2.62 17.70
C TRP A 72 -0.97 -1.87 17.21
N LEU A 73 -1.88 -1.50 18.11
CA LEU A 73 -3.08 -0.73 17.77
C LEU A 73 -2.73 0.65 17.20
N GLY A 74 -1.87 1.41 17.90
CA GLY A 74 -1.45 2.74 17.46
C GLY A 74 -0.68 2.69 16.13
N GLY A 75 0.22 1.72 15.98
CA GLY A 75 0.97 1.50 14.76
C GLY A 75 0.08 1.12 13.58
N THR A 76 -0.92 0.27 13.79
CA THR A 76 -1.87 -0.14 12.74
C THR A 76 -2.73 1.04 12.28
N VAL A 77 -3.20 1.87 13.23
CA VAL A 77 -3.95 3.09 12.90
C VAL A 77 -3.07 4.07 12.12
N PHE A 78 -1.84 4.29 12.56
CA PHE A 78 -0.88 5.15 11.88
C PHE A 78 -0.56 4.65 10.46
N ALA A 79 -0.28 3.35 10.30
CA ALA A 79 -0.04 2.73 9.00
C ALA A 79 -1.26 2.87 8.07
N GLY A 80 -2.47 2.72 8.60
CA GLY A 80 -3.70 2.96 7.85
C GLY A 80 -3.84 4.42 7.38
N PHE A 81 -3.48 5.38 8.23
CA PHE A 81 -3.50 6.81 7.85
C PHE A 81 -2.43 7.16 6.82
N THR A 82 -1.21 6.65 6.94
CA THR A 82 -0.13 6.90 5.97
C THR A 82 -0.47 6.29 4.61
N ALA A 83 -0.99 5.07 4.59
CA ALA A 83 -1.46 4.42 3.36
C ALA A 83 -2.57 5.22 2.68
N ARG A 84 -3.55 5.74 3.44
CA ARG A 84 -4.61 6.60 2.91
C ARG A 84 -4.07 7.93 2.37
N ARG A 85 -3.05 8.52 3.01
CA ARG A 85 -2.42 9.76 2.53
C ARG A 85 -1.65 9.52 1.23
N ASP A 86 -0.91 8.41 1.13
CA ASP A 86 -0.22 8.01 -0.10
C ASP A 86 -1.19 7.75 -1.26
N LEU A 87 -2.32 7.10 -0.98
CA LEU A 87 -3.39 6.90 -1.96
C LEU A 87 -4.01 8.22 -2.43
N LYS A 88 -4.24 9.17 -1.51
CA LYS A 88 -4.79 10.49 -1.84
C LYS A 88 -3.79 11.38 -2.58
N SER A 89 -2.51 11.37 -2.21
CA SER A 89 -1.50 12.25 -2.83
C SER A 89 -1.18 11.91 -4.28
N SER A 90 -1.46 10.67 -4.71
CA SER A 90 -1.24 10.24 -6.09
C SER A 90 -2.49 10.08 -6.94
N ALA A 91 -3.68 10.27 -6.35
CA ALA A 91 -4.87 10.54 -7.15
C ALA A 91 -4.81 11.93 -7.82
N VAL A 92 -3.87 12.78 -7.41
CA VAL A 92 -3.59 14.07 -8.04
C VAL A 92 -2.62 13.84 -9.20
N PRO A 93 -3.02 14.09 -10.46
CA PRO A 93 -2.11 14.05 -11.60
C PRO A 93 -1.01 15.08 -11.33
N LYS A 94 0.25 14.65 -11.27
CA LYS A 94 1.35 15.61 -11.31
C LYS A 94 1.40 16.19 -12.73
N PRO A 95 1.36 17.53 -12.88
CA PRO A 95 1.49 18.18 -14.17
C PRO A 95 2.84 17.86 -14.82
#